data_AF-X1PHU2-F1
#
_entry.id   AF-X1PHU2-F1
#
_cell.length_a   1.000
_cell.length_b   1.000
_cell.length_c   1.000
_cell.angle_alpha   90.00
_cell.angle_beta   90.00
_cell.angle_gamma   90.00
#
_symmetry.space_group_name_H-M   'P 1'
#
loop_
_entity.id
_entity.type
_entity.pdbx_description
1 polymer ?
#
loop_
_entity_poly.entity_id
_entity_poly.type
_entity_poly.pdbx_seq_one_letter_code
_entity_poly.pdbx_strand_id
1 'polypeptide(L)'
;MAKLKEEEIIDRWSVLIEGANGRGKELFKKVDENLKEIKAPKVEILLKEVSPSLMRKKRGEKRTFLVVQNTYLKNYLMYIGAADYGKQLFVSWYLTMEPSALQKFSP
;
A
#
# COMPACT_ATOMS: atom_id res chain seq x y z
N MET A 1 -1.62 2.81 -14.26
CA MET A 1 -2.45 2.99 -13.05
C MET A 1 -2.74 1.64 -12.40
N ALA A 2 -2.37 1.43 -11.14
CA ALA A 2 -2.81 0.25 -10.40
C ALA A 2 -4.21 0.49 -9.83
N LYS A 3 -4.97 -0.60 -9.74
CA LYS A 3 -6.34 -0.62 -9.24
C LYS A 3 -6.38 -1.76 -8.23
N LEU A 4 -6.66 -1.47 -6.98
CA LEU A 4 -6.94 -2.49 -5.98
C LEU A 4 -8.38 -2.97 -6.24
N LYS A 5 -8.56 -4.22 -6.68
CA LYS A 5 -9.90 -4.81 -6.79
C LYS A 5 -10.21 -5.59 -5.53
N GLU A 6 -11.43 -5.45 -5.02
CA GLU A 6 -11.83 -6.10 -3.77
C GLU A 6 -11.75 -7.63 -3.84
N GLU A 7 -12.02 -8.21 -5.02
CA GLU A 7 -11.91 -9.64 -5.32
C GLU A 7 -10.47 -10.17 -5.27
N GLU A 8 -9.46 -9.30 -5.34
CA GLU A 8 -8.05 -9.67 -5.32
C GLU A 8 -7.44 -9.58 -3.91
N ILE A 9 -8.19 -9.07 -2.91
CA ILE A 9 -7.73 -8.94 -1.51
C ILE A 9 -7.87 -10.28 -0.80
N ILE A 10 -6.74 -10.88 -0.44
CA ILE A 10 -6.67 -12.10 0.36
C ILE A 10 -6.87 -11.77 1.84
N ASP A 11 -6.23 -10.70 2.31
CA ASP A 11 -6.25 -10.33 3.71
C ASP A 11 -6.12 -8.80 3.88
N ARG A 12 -6.61 -8.29 5.01
CA ARG A 12 -6.60 -6.86 5.33
C ARG A 12 -6.50 -6.63 6.82
N TRP A 13 -5.85 -5.53 7.18
CA TRP A 13 -5.85 -4.99 8.53
C TRP A 13 -5.90 -3.47 8.49
N SER A 14 -6.49 -2.88 9.51
CA SER A 14 -6.46 -1.44 9.69
C SER A 14 -6.56 -1.03 11.14
N VAL A 15 -6.07 0.18 11.41
CA VAL A 15 -6.16 0.85 12.72
C VAL A 15 -6.32 2.35 12.53
N LEU A 16 -7.00 2.99 13.48
CA LEU A 16 -7.02 4.45 13.63
C LEU A 16 -6.07 4.84 14.76
N ILE A 17 -5.09 5.69 14.47
CA ILE A 17 -4.12 6.18 15.45
C ILE A 17 -4.48 7.62 15.80
N GLU A 18 -4.88 7.86 17.05
CA GLU A 18 -5.25 9.19 17.51
C GLU A 18 -4.06 10.16 17.57
N GLY A 19 -4.28 11.41 17.17
CA GLY A 19 -3.27 12.49 17.21
C GLY A 19 -2.17 12.36 16.15
N ALA A 20 -2.27 11.41 15.23
CA ALA A 20 -1.24 11.11 14.24
C ALA A 20 -1.52 11.72 12.85
N ASN A 21 -2.52 12.60 12.71
CA ASN A 21 -2.80 13.26 11.43
C ASN A 21 -1.56 14.03 10.91
N GLY A 22 -1.35 14.02 9.59
CA GLY A 22 -0.18 14.58 8.93
C GLY A 22 1.07 13.69 8.95
N ARG A 23 1.07 12.56 9.69
CA ARG A 23 2.23 11.68 9.84
C ARG A 23 2.34 10.58 8.78
N GLY A 24 1.44 10.54 7.78
CA GLY A 24 1.43 9.49 6.76
C GLY A 24 2.75 9.35 5.97
N LYS A 25 3.39 10.48 5.62
CA LYS A 25 4.70 10.46 4.94
C LYS A 25 5.82 9.91 5.83
N GLU A 26 5.80 10.26 7.12
CA GLU A 26 6.76 9.74 8.10
C GLU A 26 6.61 8.23 8.26
N LEU A 27 5.36 7.74 8.29
CA LEU A 27 5.09 6.29 8.33
C LEU A 27 5.69 5.58 7.13
N PHE A 28 5.44 6.06 5.90
CA PHE A 28 6.02 5.42 4.70
C PHE A 28 7.54 5.42 4.72
N LYS A 29 8.17 6.53 5.14
CA LYS A 29 9.62 6.63 5.28
C LYS A 29 10.16 5.60 6.27
N LYS A 30 9.57 5.51 7.47
CA LYS A 30 10.00 4.57 8.52
C LYS A 30 9.83 3.11 8.09
N VAL A 31 8.75 2.78 7.38
CA VAL A 31 8.56 1.42 6.86
C VAL A 31 9.64 1.07 5.82
N ASP A 32 9.94 1.97 4.89
CA ASP A 32 11.00 1.78 3.90
C ASP A 32 12.40 1.63 4.56
N GLU A 33 12.73 2.49 5.53
CA GLU A 33 13.97 2.42 6.30
C GLU A 33 14.10 1.10 7.06
N ASN A 34 13.05 0.70 7.80
CA ASN A 34 13.05 -0.53 8.59
C ASN A 34 13.22 -1.77 7.68
N LEU A 35 12.52 -1.82 6.54
CA LEU A 35 12.62 -2.96 5.61
C LEU A 35 14.00 -3.05 4.94
N LYS A 36 14.65 -1.90 4.68
CA LYS A 36 16.03 -1.86 4.17
C LYS A 36 17.04 -2.28 5.23
N GLU A 37 16.83 -1.88 6.49
CA GLU A 37 17.71 -2.23 7.61
C GLU A 37 17.71 -3.74 7.89
N ILE A 38 16.54 -4.39 7.88
CA ILE A 38 16.44 -5.84 8.12
C ILE A 38 17.01 -6.68 6.95
N LYS A 39 17.29 -6.07 5.80
CA LYS A 39 17.82 -6.73 4.59
C LYS A 39 17.03 -7.98 4.21
N ALA A 40 15.70 -7.90 4.27
CA ALA A 40 14.84 -9.01 3.93
C ALA A 40 15.12 -9.47 2.48
N PRO A 41 15.44 -10.76 2.25
CA PRO A 41 15.85 -11.21 0.93
C PRO A 41 14.69 -11.07 -0.05
N LYS A 42 15.01 -10.62 -1.27
CA LYS A 42 14.08 -10.55 -2.40
C LYS A 42 12.88 -9.63 -2.17
N VAL A 43 12.98 -8.67 -1.25
CA VAL A 43 11.92 -7.68 -1.00
C VAL A 43 12.17 -6.41 -1.82
N GLU A 44 11.14 -5.97 -2.53
CA GLU A 44 11.10 -4.71 -3.27
C GLU A 44 9.98 -3.83 -2.73
N ILE A 45 10.23 -2.52 -2.68
CA ILE A 45 9.33 -1.53 -2.07
C ILE A 45 9.18 -0.35 -3.02
N LEU A 46 7.94 0.02 -3.33
CA LEU A 46 7.64 1.08 -4.29
C LEU A 46 6.46 1.95 -3.83
N LEU A 47 6.62 3.26 -3.89
CA LEU A 47 5.55 4.20 -3.60
C LEU A 47 4.65 4.36 -4.83
N LYS A 48 3.33 4.15 -4.68
CA LYS A 48 2.39 4.13 -5.79
C LYS A 48 1.11 4.88 -5.48
N GLU A 49 0.68 5.74 -6.40
CA GLU A 49 -0.69 6.27 -6.39
C GLU A 49 -1.66 5.21 -6.94
N VAL A 50 -2.59 4.78 -6.10
CA VAL A 50 -3.65 3.82 -6.46
C VAL A 50 -4.99 4.56 -6.49
N SER A 51 -5.71 4.40 -7.60
CA SER A 51 -7.07 4.90 -7.72
C SER A 51 -8.03 3.74 -7.43
N PRO A 52 -8.96 3.88 -6.45
CA PRO A 52 -10.00 2.88 -6.24
C PRO A 52 -10.98 2.92 -7.43
N SER A 53 -10.94 1.91 -8.30
CA SER A 53 -11.74 1.89 -9.53
C SER A 53 -13.20 1.44 -9.37
N LEU A 54 -13.69 1.25 -8.15
CA LEU A 54 -15.05 0.74 -7.88
C LEU A 54 -16.06 1.79 -7.39
N MET A 55 -15.65 3.01 -7.03
CA MET A 55 -16.60 4.08 -6.71
C MET A 55 -16.78 5.03 -7.90
N ARG A 56 -17.43 4.52 -8.97
CA ARG A 56 -18.06 5.34 -10.01
C ARG A 56 -19.13 6.23 -9.34
N LYS A 57 -18.74 7.38 -8.77
CA LYS A 57 -19.57 8.59 -8.56
C LYS A 57 -18.91 9.68 -7.71
N LYS A 58 -17.86 9.37 -6.95
CA LYS A 58 -17.04 10.41 -6.32
C LYS A 58 -15.66 10.37 -6.96
N ARG A 59 -15.16 11.54 -7.35
CA ARG A 59 -13.75 11.80 -7.65
C ARG A 59 -12.96 11.50 -6.36
N GLY A 60 -12.82 10.21 -6.05
CA GLY A 60 -12.21 9.72 -4.83
C GLY A 60 -10.75 10.15 -4.85
N GLU A 61 -10.31 10.79 -3.77
CA GLU A 61 -8.92 11.17 -3.60
C GLU A 61 -8.03 9.97 -3.93
N LYS A 62 -7.08 10.19 -4.83
CA LYS A 62 -6.04 9.20 -5.09
C LYS A 62 -5.36 8.88 -3.77
N ARG A 63 -5.16 7.59 -3.50
CA ARG A 63 -4.47 7.16 -2.28
C ARG A 63 -3.06 6.74 -2.63
N THR A 64 -2.11 7.26 -1.89
CA THR A 64 -0.72 6.81 -1.97
C THR A 64 -0.56 5.59 -1.10
N PHE A 65 0.05 4.55 -1.65
CA PHE A 65 0.41 3.33 -0.95
C PHE A 65 1.89 3.07 -1.09
N LEU A 66 2.49 2.52 -0.04
CA LEU A 66 3.75 1.82 -0.13
C LEU A 66 3.45 0.36 -0.51
N VAL A 67 3.90 -0.06 -1.68
CA VAL A 67 3.68 -1.42 -2.20
C VAL A 67 4.92 -2.24 -1.93
N VAL A 68 4.75 -3.32 -1.19
CA VAL A 68 5.82 -4.27 -0.84
C VAL A 68 5.56 -5.57 -1.58
N GLN A 69 6.61 -6.10 -2.22
CA GLN A 69 6.57 -7.37 -2.95
C GLN A 69 7.77 -8.23 -2.55
N ASN A 70 7.57 -9.54 -2.44
CA ASN A 70 8.67 -10.50 -2.47
C ASN A 70 8.80 -11.08 -3.89
N THR A 71 9.97 -10.99 -4.53
CA THR A 71 10.16 -11.44 -5.91
C THR A 71 10.08 -12.95 -6.09
N TYR A 72 10.20 -13.73 -5.00
CA TYR A 72 9.91 -15.17 -5.00
C TYR A 72 8.41 -15.47 -5.00
N LEU A 73 7.62 -14.73 -4.21
CA LEU A 73 6.16 -14.83 -4.14
C LEU A 73 5.53 -13.91 -5.19
N LYS A 74 5.76 -14.23 -6.47
CA LYS A 74 5.19 -13.48 -7.59
C LYS A 74 3.68 -13.32 -7.42
N ASN A 75 3.16 -12.19 -7.87
CA ASN A 75 1.74 -11.81 -7.81
C ASN A 75 1.19 -11.47 -6.42
N TYR A 76 1.91 -11.75 -5.33
CA TYR A 76 1.53 -11.27 -4.02
C TYR A 76 2.05 -9.86 -3.79
N LEU A 77 1.14 -8.92 -3.54
CA LEU A 77 1.46 -7.53 -3.25
C LEU A 77 0.85 -7.13 -1.91
N MET A 78 1.64 -6.49 -1.07
CA MET A 78 1.16 -5.87 0.15
C MET A 78 1.09 -4.35 -0.06
N TYR A 79 -0.12 -3.81 0.02
CA TYR A 79 -0.37 -2.37 -0.10
C TYR A 79 -0.51 -1.78 1.29
N ILE A 80 0.46 -0.98 1.72
CA ILE A 80 0.45 -0.26 3.00
C ILE A 80 -0.01 1.17 2.76
N GLY A 81 -1.12 1.56 3.38
CA GLY A 81 -1.74 2.86 3.23
C GLY A 81 -1.78 3.65 4.53
N ALA A 82 -1.63 4.96 4.42
CA ALA A 82 -1.84 5.90 5.51
C ALA A 82 -2.62 7.10 4.96
N ALA A 83 -3.73 7.46 5.62
CA ALA A 83 -4.57 8.58 5.25
C ALA A 83 -5.06 9.31 6.49
N ASP A 84 -5.07 10.65 6.44
CA ASP A 84 -5.63 11.44 7.51
C ASP A 84 -7.15 11.21 7.61
N TYR A 85 -7.64 11.05 8.83
CA TYR A 85 -9.05 10.86 9.13
C TYR A 85 -9.40 11.73 10.34
N GLY A 86 -9.65 13.02 10.08
CA GLY A 86 -9.83 14.00 11.15
C GLY A 86 -8.54 14.23 11.94
N LYS A 87 -8.57 14.02 13.26
CA LYS A 87 -7.38 14.09 14.14
C LYS A 87 -6.62 12.77 14.21
N GLN A 88 -7.16 11.72 13.58
CA GLN A 88 -6.55 10.40 13.54
C GLN A 88 -5.77 10.20 12.23
N LEU A 89 -4.83 9.26 12.25
CA LEU A 89 -4.26 8.65 11.04
C LEU A 89 -4.87 7.27 10.85
N PHE A 90 -5.55 7.06 9.74
CA PHE A 90 -6.00 5.73 9.32
C PHE A 90 -4.84 5.00 8.65
N VAL A 91 -4.37 3.92 9.26
CA VAL A 91 -3.31 3.06 8.74
C VAL A 91 -3.93 1.73 8.35
N SER A 92 -3.54 1.20 7.19
CA SER A 92 -4.06 -0.07 6.69
C SER A 92 -3.00 -0.83 5.91
N TRP A 93 -3.13 -2.15 5.88
CA TRP A 93 -2.50 -2.95 4.84
C TRP A 93 -3.51 -3.88 4.18
N TYR A 94 -3.28 -4.15 2.90
CA TYR A 94 -4.03 -5.10 2.10
C TYR A 94 -3.06 -6.06 1.45
N LEU A 95 -3.21 -7.36 1.70
CA LEU A 95 -2.52 -8.40 0.95
C LEU A 95 -3.40 -8.76 -0.26
N THR A 96 -2.85 -8.65 -1.45
CA THR A 96 -3.53 -9.02 -2.69
C THR A 96 -2.78 -10.09 -3.45
N MET A 97 -3.50 -10.85 -4.27
CA MET A 97 -2.93 -11.70 -5.32
C MET A 97 -3.41 -11.19 -6.68
N GLU A 98 -2.52 -10.52 -7.40
CA GLU A 98 -2.82 -9.93 -8.71
C GLU A 98 -2.29 -10.85 -9.82
N PRO A 99 -3.15 -11.39 -10.71
CA PRO A 99 -2.73 -12.34 -11.76
C PRO A 99 -1.62 -11.85 -12.72
N SER A 100 -1.25 -10.56 -12.68
CA SER A 100 -0.40 -9.91 -13.69
C SER A 100 0.56 -8.87 -13.08
N ALA A 101 1.04 -9.07 -11.86
CA ALA A 101 1.75 -8.03 -11.10
C ALA A 101 3.11 -7.57 -11.70
N LEU A 102 3.71 -8.32 -12.63
CA LEU A 102 5.11 -8.12 -13.05
C LEU A 102 5.37 -7.31 -14.32
N GLN A 103 4.36 -6.82 -15.06
CA GLN A 103 4.63 -6.05 -16.30
C GLN A 103 4.94 -4.55 -16.07
N LYS A 104 5.03 -4.09 -14.81
CA LYS A 104 5.21 -2.66 -14.47
C LYS A 104 6.38 -2.35 -13.51
N PHE A 105 7.26 -3.32 -13.26
CA PHE A 105 8.43 -3.14 -12.38
C PHE A 105 9.78 -3.27 -13.10
N SER A 106 9.80 -3.16 -14.42
CA SER A 106 11.04 -2.86 -15.15
C SER A 106 11.29 -1.34 -15.16
N PRO A 107 12.52 -0.87 -14.90
CA PRO A 107 12.90 0.53 -15.06
C PRO A 107 12.72 1.03 -16.50
#